data_AF-A0A3D0QR84-F1
#
_entry.id   AF-A0A3D0QR84-F1
#
_cell.length_a   1.000
_cell.length_b   1.000
_cell.length_c   1.000
_cell.angle_alpha   90.00
_cell.angle_beta   90.00
_cell.angle_gamma   90.00
#
_symmetry.space_group_name_H-M   'P 1'
#
loop_
_entity.id
_entity.type
_entity.pdbx_description
1 polymer ?
#
loop_
_entity_poly.entity_id
_entity_poly.type
_entity_poly.pdbx_seq_one_letter_code
_entity_poly.pdbx_strand_id
1 'polypeptide(L)'
;MTSLSIPGYWCECTAQHHTAEPTFAASFVAYSPQQAVRWIRVSLRTIASALEDETAEQAWQWLLHDHAQAVTDLSHGRTCTLTLKQGTTALTWTARPVHFLTLAHRQGSALPACAELFPEPQQHRTATE
;
A
#
# COMPACT_ATOMS: atom_id res chain seq x y z
N MET A 1 10.87 27.57 5.84
CA MET A 1 11.84 26.48 5.63
C MET A 1 11.08 25.27 5.13
N THR A 2 11.32 24.84 3.90
CA THR A 2 10.67 23.66 3.32
C THR A 2 11.31 22.41 3.95
N SER A 3 10.56 21.64 4.73
CA SER A 3 11.06 20.37 5.27
C SER A 3 11.40 19.44 4.10
N LEU A 4 12.61 18.89 4.10
CA LEU A 4 13.09 17.93 3.08
C LEU A 4 12.38 16.57 3.18
N SER A 5 11.55 16.37 4.20
CA SER A 5 10.76 15.16 4.38
C SER A 5 9.31 15.46 4.76
N ILE A 6 8.40 14.64 4.23
CA ILE A 6 6.96 14.68 4.47
C ILE A 6 6.58 13.36 5.16
N PRO A 7 6.02 13.40 6.38
CA PRO A 7 5.52 12.19 7.02
C PRO A 7 4.33 11.63 6.25
N GLY A 8 4.21 10.31 6.22
CA GLY A 8 3.07 9.62 5.62
C GLY A 8 3.11 8.13 5.91
N TYR A 9 2.43 7.36 5.08
CA TYR A 9 2.26 5.92 5.25
C TYR A 9 2.49 5.21 3.93
N TRP A 10 3.37 4.22 3.95
CA TRP A 10 3.56 3.32 2.84
C TRP A 10 2.67 2.10 3.05
N CYS A 11 1.75 1.91 2.12
CA CYS A 11 0.78 0.81 2.15
C CYS A 11 1.15 -0.21 1.08
N GLU A 12 1.12 -1.49 1.42
CA GLU A 12 1.42 -2.60 0.51
C GLU A 12 0.41 -3.73 0.68
N CYS A 13 0.13 -4.42 -0.41
CA CYS A 13 -0.57 -5.68 -0.44
C CYS A 13 0.33 -6.72 -1.08
N THR A 14 0.50 -7.87 -0.43
CA THR A 14 1.19 -9.03 -0.97
C THR A 14 0.26 -10.23 -1.02
N ALA A 15 0.48 -11.10 -2.00
CA ALA A 15 -0.16 -12.40 -2.11
C ALA A 15 0.90 -13.48 -1.99
N GLN A 16 0.72 -14.41 -1.06
CA GLN A 16 1.67 -15.49 -0.81
C GLN A 16 0.96 -16.83 -0.89
N HIS A 17 1.31 -17.63 -1.90
CA HIS A 17 0.97 -19.05 -1.89
C HIS A 17 1.86 -19.79 -0.88
N HIS A 18 1.33 -20.77 -0.15
CA HIS A 18 2.04 -21.45 0.95
C HIS A 18 3.41 -22.06 0.61
N THR A 19 3.68 -22.34 -0.67
CA THR A 19 4.98 -22.88 -1.15
C THR A 19 5.85 -21.85 -1.85
N ALA A 20 5.39 -20.61 -1.99
CA ALA A 20 6.04 -19.58 -2.80
C ALA A 20 6.44 -18.37 -1.96
N GLU A 21 7.35 -17.59 -2.53
CA GLU A 21 7.67 -16.27 -2.02
C GLU A 21 6.49 -15.31 -2.17
N PRO A 22 6.32 -14.32 -1.27
CA PRO A 22 5.31 -13.29 -1.39
C PRO A 22 5.45 -12.54 -2.71
N THR A 23 4.37 -12.48 -3.48
CA THR A 23 4.29 -11.68 -4.70
C THR A 23 3.68 -10.32 -4.36
N PHE A 24 4.30 -9.25 -4.82
CA PHE A 24 3.77 -7.90 -4.70
C PHE A 24 2.50 -7.75 -5.53
N ALA A 25 1.40 -7.33 -4.90
CA ALA A 25 0.11 -7.16 -5.56
C ALA A 25 -0.21 -5.68 -5.82
N ALA A 26 0.01 -4.81 -4.83
CA ALA A 26 -0.27 -3.39 -4.96
C ALA A 26 0.47 -2.56 -3.89
N SER A 27 0.66 -1.28 -4.16
CA SER A 27 1.07 -0.28 -3.16
C SER A 27 0.29 1.01 -3.29
N PHE A 28 0.31 1.78 -2.20
CA PHE A 28 -0.30 3.10 -2.15
C PHE A 28 0.41 4.01 -1.14
N VAL A 29 0.55 5.27 -1.51
CA VAL A 29 1.09 6.32 -0.62
C VAL A 29 -0.08 7.05 0.01
N ALA A 30 -0.11 7.08 1.35
CA ALA A 30 -1.11 7.83 2.10
C ALA A 30 -0.47 8.91 2.95
N TYR A 31 -1.16 10.04 3.12
CA TYR A 31 -0.72 11.18 3.92
C TYR A 31 -1.49 11.30 5.25
N SER A 32 -2.38 10.36 5.55
CA SER A 32 -3.05 10.25 6.84
C SER A 32 -3.37 8.80 7.21
N PRO A 33 -3.50 8.47 8.51
CA PRO A 33 -3.97 7.16 8.98
C PRO A 33 -5.29 6.74 8.31
N GLN A 34 -6.23 7.66 8.18
CA GLN A 34 -7.55 7.41 7.61
C GLN A 34 -7.45 7.07 6.12
N GLN A 35 -6.56 7.75 5.39
CA GLN A 35 -6.36 7.47 3.97
C GLN A 35 -5.70 6.10 3.76
N ALA A 36 -4.73 5.72 4.59
CA ALA A 36 -4.10 4.41 4.57
C ALA A 36 -5.12 3.28 4.85
N VAL A 37 -5.89 3.40 5.93
CA VAL A 37 -6.93 2.41 6.28
C VAL A 37 -8.05 2.39 5.23
N ARG A 38 -8.43 3.54 4.67
CA ARG A 38 -9.41 3.60 3.58
C ARG A 38 -8.94 2.82 2.35
N TRP A 39 -7.66 2.89 2.00
CA TRP A 39 -7.12 2.09 0.91
C TRP A 39 -7.31 0.58 1.17
N ILE A 40 -6.94 0.09 2.36
CA ILE A 40 -7.15 -1.32 2.75
C ILE A 40 -8.64 -1.68 2.67
N ARG A 41 -9.54 -0.84 3.21
CA ARG A 41 -11.00 -1.08 3.19
C ARG A 41 -11.56 -1.16 1.77
N VAL A 42 -11.12 -0.28 0.87
CA VAL A 42 -11.54 -0.30 -0.53
C VAL A 42 -11.03 -1.57 -1.21
N SER A 43 -9.75 -1.90 -1.06
CA SER A 43 -9.16 -3.12 -1.63
C SER A 43 -9.87 -4.39 -1.16
N LEU A 44 -10.16 -4.50 0.14
CA LEU A 44 -10.93 -5.63 0.69
C LEU A 44 -12.33 -5.71 0.12
N ARG A 45 -13.05 -4.59 0.05
CA ARG A 45 -14.43 -4.59 -0.45
C ARG A 45 -14.51 -4.98 -1.92
N THR A 46 -13.48 -4.67 -2.70
CA THR A 46 -13.36 -5.09 -4.10
C THR A 46 -13.28 -6.60 -4.25
N ILE A 47 -12.63 -7.31 -3.32
CA ILE A 47 -12.43 -8.75 -3.40
C ILE A 47 -13.40 -9.57 -2.53
N ALA A 48 -14.16 -8.92 -1.64
CA ALA A 48 -14.93 -9.60 -0.60
C ALA A 48 -15.91 -10.65 -1.13
N SER A 49 -16.55 -10.42 -2.28
CA SER A 49 -17.48 -11.38 -2.88
C SER A 49 -16.82 -12.58 -3.57
N ALA A 50 -15.49 -12.53 -3.76
CA ALA A 50 -14.70 -13.61 -4.34
C ALA A 50 -14.00 -14.46 -3.27
N LEU A 51 -14.15 -14.11 -1.99
CA LEU A 51 -13.58 -14.84 -0.88
C LEU A 51 -14.45 -16.06 -0.52
N GLU A 52 -13.83 -17.09 0.05
CA GLU A 52 -14.53 -18.22 0.67
C GLU A 52 -15.30 -17.72 1.90
N ASP A 53 -16.41 -18.38 2.26
CA ASP A 53 -17.35 -17.89 3.27
C ASP A 53 -16.66 -17.50 4.61
N GLU A 54 -15.76 -18.34 5.12
CA GLU A 54 -15.02 -18.06 6.36
C GLU A 54 -14.11 -16.83 6.23
N THR A 55 -13.39 -16.71 5.11
CA THR A 55 -12.48 -15.59 4.83
C THR A 55 -13.26 -14.30 4.57
N ALA A 56 -14.43 -14.40 3.93
CA ALA A 56 -15.35 -13.30 3.72
C ALA A 56 -15.88 -12.78 5.05
N GLU A 57 -16.26 -13.65 5.98
CA GLU A 57 -16.70 -13.26 7.32
C GLU A 57 -15.61 -12.50 8.08
N GLN A 58 -14.36 -12.98 8.05
CA GLN A 58 -13.21 -12.28 8.63
C GLN A 58 -12.99 -10.90 7.98
N ALA A 59 -13.09 -10.82 6.65
CA ALA A 59 -12.98 -9.55 5.93
C ALA A 59 -14.08 -8.57 6.34
N TRP A 60 -15.32 -9.04 6.47
CA TRP A 60 -16.46 -8.23 6.90
C TRP A 60 -16.33 -7.76 8.35
N GLN A 61 -15.88 -8.63 9.25
CA GLN A 61 -15.61 -8.28 10.64
C GLN A 61 -14.61 -7.12 10.73
N TRP A 62 -13.50 -7.22 9.98
CA TRP A 62 -12.50 -6.15 9.96
C TRP A 62 -13.06 -4.85 9.34
N LEU A 63 -13.79 -4.96 8.23
CA LEU A 63 -14.40 -3.83 7.53
C LEU A 63 -15.40 -3.05 8.38
N LEU A 64 -16.08 -3.73 9.30
CA LEU A 64 -17.14 -3.15 10.14
C LEU A 64 -16.64 -2.72 11.51
N HIS A 65 -15.73 -3.47 12.12
CA HIS A 65 -15.39 -3.31 13.54
C HIS A 65 -13.91 -2.98 13.78
N ASP A 66 -12.99 -3.71 13.17
CA ASP A 66 -11.58 -3.65 13.59
C ASP A 66 -10.77 -2.52 12.94
N HIS A 67 -11.23 -2.00 11.80
CA HIS A 67 -10.52 -0.94 11.07
C HIS A 67 -10.33 0.36 11.88
N ALA A 68 -11.18 0.63 12.89
CA ALA A 68 -11.01 1.78 13.78
C ALA A 68 -9.75 1.64 14.66
N GLN A 69 -9.44 0.43 15.10
CA GLN A 69 -8.21 0.14 15.82
C GLN A 69 -6.99 0.33 14.92
N ALA A 70 -7.06 -0.08 13.65
CA ALA A 70 -6.00 0.16 12.67
C ALA A 70 -5.68 1.66 12.49
N VAL A 71 -6.71 2.52 12.42
CA VAL A 71 -6.52 3.98 12.37
C VAL A 71 -5.80 4.48 13.63
N THR A 72 -6.20 3.97 14.80
CA THR A 72 -5.60 4.33 16.09
C THR A 72 -4.14 3.88 16.19
N ASP A 73 -3.83 2.68 15.68
CA ASP A 73 -2.48 2.13 15.66
C ASP A 73 -1.54 2.98 14.79
N LEU A 74 -1.97 3.28 13.55
CA LEU A 74 -1.23 4.15 12.64
C LEU A 74 -1.00 5.55 13.21
N SER A 75 -2.01 6.13 13.87
CA SER A 75 -1.92 7.45 14.50
C SER A 75 -0.88 7.48 15.63
N HIS A 76 -0.62 6.34 16.27
CA HIS A 76 0.41 6.16 17.29
C HIS A 76 1.76 5.69 16.71
N GLY A 77 1.94 5.72 15.38
CA GLY A 77 3.18 5.33 14.73
C GLY A 77 3.42 3.82 14.70
N ARG A 78 2.40 2.99 14.94
CA ARG A 78 2.49 1.53 14.82
C ARG A 78 2.11 1.08 13.41
N THR A 79 2.75 0.02 12.94
CA THR A 79 2.35 -0.63 11.68
C THR A 79 1.01 -1.35 11.86
N CYS A 80 0.10 -1.16 10.92
CA CYS A 80 -1.11 -1.95 10.79
C CYS A 80 -0.87 -3.11 9.83
N THR A 81 -1.28 -4.32 10.20
CA THR A 81 -1.22 -5.51 9.36
C THR A 81 -2.57 -6.23 9.39
N LEU A 82 -3.09 -6.59 8.22
CA LEU A 82 -4.23 -7.48 8.06
C LEU A 82 -3.80 -8.62 7.14
N THR A 83 -4.01 -9.86 7.57
CA THR A 83 -3.78 -11.05 6.74
C THR A 83 -5.06 -11.86 6.65
N LEU A 84 -5.48 -12.17 5.43
CA LEU A 84 -6.59 -13.07 5.13
C LEU A 84 -6.06 -14.31 4.43
N LYS A 85 -6.51 -15.49 4.86
CA LYS A 85 -6.16 -16.77 4.23
C LYS A 85 -7.33 -17.25 3.37
N GLN A 86 -7.06 -17.58 2.12
CA GLN A 86 -7.99 -18.07 1.12
C GLN A 86 -7.40 -19.36 0.53
N GLY A 87 -7.91 -20.52 0.94
CA GLY A 87 -7.31 -21.81 0.62
C GLY A 87 -5.80 -21.84 0.92
N THR A 88 -5.00 -21.99 -0.14
CA THR A 88 -3.53 -22.07 -0.08
C THR A 88 -2.80 -20.73 -0.19
N THR A 89 -3.53 -19.63 -0.28
CA THR A 89 -3.00 -18.28 -0.50
C THR A 89 -3.31 -17.36 0.68
N ALA A 90 -2.32 -16.60 1.13
CA ALA A 90 -2.49 -15.54 2.12
C ALA A 90 -2.36 -14.16 1.43
N LEU A 91 -3.37 -13.31 1.59
CA LEU A 91 -3.31 -11.90 1.21
C LEU A 91 -2.96 -11.08 2.45
N THR A 92 -1.91 -10.27 2.38
CA THR A 92 -1.47 -9.43 3.50
C THR A 92 -1.41 -7.98 3.10
N TRP A 93 -2.21 -7.15 3.78
CA TRP A 93 -2.12 -5.70 3.72
C TRP A 93 -1.27 -5.20 4.88
N THR A 94 -0.32 -4.33 4.57
CA THR A 94 0.44 -3.58 5.58
C THR A 94 0.31 -2.09 5.32
N ALA A 95 0.22 -1.31 6.37
CA ALA A 95 0.39 0.13 6.33
C ALA A 95 1.40 0.51 7.40
N ARG A 96 2.53 1.09 7.00
CA ARG A 96 3.60 1.50 7.93
C ARG A 96 3.85 3.01 7.85
N PRO A 97 4.05 3.69 8.99
CA PRO A 97 4.48 5.08 9.00
C PRO A 97 5.87 5.21 8.36
N VAL A 98 6.05 6.23 7.51
CA VAL A 98 7.31 6.52 6.82
C VAL A 98 7.51 8.03 6.69
N HIS A 99 8.74 8.41 6.37
CA HIS A 99 9.12 9.77 6.02
C HIS A 99 9.50 9.78 4.53
N PHE A 100 8.64 10.35 3.70
CA PHE A 100 8.94 10.50 2.28
C PHE A 100 9.96 11.61 2.10
N LEU A 101 10.99 11.36 1.31
CA LEU A 101 11.97 12.38 0.96
C LEU A 101 11.43 13.20 -0.21
N THR A 102 11.49 14.52 -0.08
CA THR A 102 11.21 15.39 -1.21
C THR A 102 12.40 15.28 -2.15
N LEU A 103 12.19 14.58 -3.27
CA LEU A 103 13.20 14.54 -4.31
C LEU A 103 13.38 15.95 -4.86
N ALA A 104 14.62 16.41 -4.93
CA ALA A 104 14.93 17.64 -5.64
C ALA A 104 14.41 17.49 -7.07
N HIS A 105 13.65 18.49 -7.54
CA HIS A 105 13.11 18.47 -8.88
C HIS A 105 14.26 18.29 -9.89
N ARG A 106 14.22 17.20 -10.67
CA ARG A 106 15.17 16.89 -11.74
C ARG A 106 15.04 17.97 -12.83
N GLN A 107 15.82 19.03 -12.73
CA GLN A 107 15.93 20.03 -13.80
C GLN A 107 16.75 19.40 -14.93
N GLY A 108 16.10 19.06 -16.05
CA GLY A 108 16.73 18.36 -17.17
C GLY A 108 17.99 19.05 -17.71
N SER A 109 18.12 20.36 -17.52
CA SER A 109 19.27 21.17 -17.95
C SER A 109 20.53 21.01 -17.09
N ALA A 110 20.47 20.36 -15.93
CA ALA A 110 21.59 20.25 -14.98
C ALA A 110 21.99 18.79 -14.67
N LEU A 111 21.70 17.86 -15.59
CA LEU A 111 21.97 16.45 -15.37
C LEU A 111 23.41 16.09 -15.71
N PRO A 112 24.12 15.33 -14.84
CA PRO A 112 25.38 14.73 -15.23
C PRO A 112 25.14 13.69 -16.33
N ALA A 113 26.13 13.47 -17.20
CA ALA A 113 26.01 12.54 -18.32
C ALA A 113 25.59 11.10 -17.90
N CYS A 114 25.92 10.70 -16.66
CA CYS A 114 25.52 9.40 -16.10
C CYS A 114 24.01 9.27 -15.85
N ALA A 115 23.24 10.36 -15.86
CA ALA A 115 21.80 10.35 -15.64
C ALA A 115 21.01 9.73 -16.82
N GLU A 116 21.64 9.63 -18.00
CA GLU A 116 21.10 8.95 -19.19
C GLU A 116 21.26 7.42 -19.12
N LEU A 117 22.14 6.93 -18.24
CA LEU A 117 22.33 5.49 -18.03
C LEU A 117 21.18 4.86 -17.23
N PHE A 118 20.35 5.69 -16.59
CA PHE A 118 19.17 5.29 -15.82
C PHE A 118 17.94 5.98 -16.41
N PRO A 119 17.42 5.48 -17.54
CA PRO A 119 16.20 6.03 -18.14
C PRO A 119 15.05 5.94 -17.13
N GLU A 120 14.19 6.96 -17.09
CA GLU A 120 13.02 6.93 -16.21
C GLU A 120 12.17 5.68 -16.51
N PRO A 121 11.69 4.95 -15.49
CA PRO A 121 10.75 3.87 -15.72
C PRO A 121 9.53 4.47 -16.43
N GLN A 122 9.24 3.97 -17.63
CA GLN A 122 8.12 4.44 -18.43
C GLN A 122 6.85 4.31 -17.59
N GLN A 123 6.28 5.44 -17.18
CA GLN A 123 4.95 5.46 -16.59
C GLN A 123 4.02 4.84 -17.63
N HIS A 124 3.43 3.68 -17.32
CA HIS A 124 2.38 3.07 -18.13
C HIS A 124 1.19 4.03 -18.16
N ARG A 125 1.21 5.00 -19.09
CA ARG A 125 0.05 5.78 -19.50
C ARG A 125 -0.88 4.78 -20.19
N THR A 126 -1.86 4.27 -19.45
CA THR A 126 -3.03 3.63 -20.05
C THR A 126 -3.67 4.66 -20.97
N ALA A 127 -3.45 4.51 -22.28
CA ALA A 127 -4.26 5.16 -23.28
C ALA A 127 -5.66 4.56 -23.19
N THR A 128 -6.63 5.37 -22.77
CA THR A 128 -8.05 5.08 -22.95
C THR A 128 -8.36 5.25 -24.43
N GLU A 129 -9.01 4.23 -25.00
CA GLU A 129 -9.63 4.20 -26.34
C GLU A 129 -10.62 5.36 -26.55
#